data_AF-A0A2V7I1K3-F1
#
_entry.id   AF-A0A2V7I1K3-F1
#
_cell.length_a   1.000
_cell.length_b   1.000
_cell.length_c   1.000
_cell.angle_alpha   90.00
_cell.angle_beta   90.00
_cell.angle_gamma   90.00
#
_symmetry.space_group_name_H-M   'P 1'
#
loop_
_entity.id
_entity.type
_entity.pdbx_description
1 polymer ?
#
loop_
_entity_poly.entity_id
_entity_poly.type
_entity_poly.pdbx_seq_one_letter_code
_entity_poly.pdbx_strand_id
1 'polypeptide(L)' 'MLIVDAQIHLWNAGNPTNATHRQVRAYLKDDALKEMDAGGVDAALLTPHTPWDPNANELAIEAARQHPDRF' A
#
# COMPACT_ATOMS: atom_id res chain seq x y z
N MET A 1 0.70 -2.65 21.85
CA MET A 1 1.55 -3.71 21.25
C MET A 1 1.76 -3.30 19.81
N LEU A 2 2.99 -3.32 19.31
CA LEU A 2 3.26 -2.96 17.91
C LEU A 2 2.73 -4.05 16.97
N ILE A 3 1.86 -3.68 16.02
CA ILE A 3 1.29 -4.55 14.97
C ILE A 3 1.78 -4.04 13.62
N VAL A 4 2.53 -4.88 12.91
CA VAL A 4 3.08 -4.55 11.59
C VAL A 4 2.49 -5.49 10.55
N ASP A 5 1.86 -4.95 9.51
CA ASP A 5 1.47 -5.72 8.33
C ASP A 5 2.71 -5.95 7.46
N ALA A 6 3.08 -7.22 7.27
CA ALA A 6 4.31 -7.57 6.58
C ALA A 6 4.21 -7.45 5.05
N GLN A 7 3.03 -7.18 4.48
CA GLN A 7 2.89 -7.06 3.03
C GLN A 7 1.64 -6.29 2.61
N ILE A 8 1.85 -5.09 2.06
CA ILE A 8 0.81 -4.37 1.32
C ILE A 8 1.33 -3.89 -0.05
N HIS A 9 0.39 -3.65 -0.97
CA HIS A 9 0.66 -3.07 -2.29
C HIS A 9 -0.04 -1.72 -2.41
N LEU A 10 0.62 -0.72 -2.99
CA LEU A 10 -0.03 0.51 -3.49
C LEU A 10 -0.05 0.48 -5.01
N TRP A 11 -1.10 1.02 -5.63
CA TRP A 11 -1.23 1.10 -7.08
C TRP A 11 -2.14 2.24 -7.53
N ASN A 12 -1.93 2.73 -8.74
CA ASN A 12 -2.70 3.80 -9.37
C ASN A 12 -2.84 3.64 -10.90
N ALA A 13 -2.68 2.43 -11.44
CA ALA A 13 -2.69 2.16 -12.87
C ALA A 13 -3.84 1.25 -13.33
N GLY A 14 -4.92 1.16 -12.54
CA GLY A 14 -6.07 0.32 -12.82
C GLY A 14 -6.20 -0.85 -11.85
N ASN A 15 -7.02 -1.83 -12.20
CA ASN A 15 -7.31 -2.94 -11.29
C ASN A 15 -6.17 -3.97 -11.27
N PRO A 16 -5.88 -4.57 -10.10
CA PRO A 16 -5.00 -5.74 -10.01
C PRO A 16 -5.43 -6.87 -10.94
N THR A 17 -4.47 -7.50 -11.61
CA THR A 17 -4.72 -8.58 -12.57
C THR A 17 -5.21 -9.88 -11.92
N ASN A 18 -4.94 -10.06 -10.63
CA ASN A 18 -5.41 -11.21 -9.86
C ASN A 18 -6.73 -10.89 -9.15
N ALA A 19 -7.78 -11.65 -9.46
CA ALA A 19 -9.13 -11.48 -8.91
C ALA A 19 -9.24 -11.69 -7.39
N THR A 20 -8.26 -12.34 -6.73
CA THR A 20 -8.24 -12.47 -5.27
C THR A 20 -7.83 -11.19 -4.55
N HIS A 21 -7.25 -10.23 -5.28
CA HIS A 21 -6.92 -8.91 -4.74
C HIS A 21 -8.10 -7.95 -4.92
N ARG A 22 -8.13 -6.92 -4.08
CA ARG A 22 -9.15 -5.88 -4.12
C ARG A 22 -9.27 -5.28 -5.53
N GLN A 23 -10.45 -5.37 -6.12
CA GLN A 23 -10.73 -4.90 -7.47
C GLN A 23 -11.12 -3.42 -7.49
N VAL A 24 -10.17 -2.54 -7.15
CA VAL A 24 -10.30 -1.08 -7.26
C VAL A 24 -9.21 -0.51 -8.16
N ARG A 25 -9.49 0.63 -8.80
CA ARG A 25 -8.59 1.24 -9.80
C ARG A 25 -7.33 1.86 -9.21
N ALA A 26 -7.39 2.25 -7.94
CA ALA A 26 -6.29 2.82 -7.20
C ALA A 26 -6.44 2.47 -5.72
N TYR A 27 -5.31 2.27 -5.06
CA TYR A 27 -5.19 2.15 -3.63
C TYR A 27 -3.88 2.83 -3.23
N LEU A 28 -4.00 3.99 -2.61
CA LEU A 28 -2.89 4.89 -2.35
C LEU A 28 -2.55 4.92 -0.86
N LYS A 29 -1.45 5.61 -0.55
CA LYS A 29 -0.97 5.82 0.81
C LYS A 29 -2.06 6.27 1.79
N ASP A 30 -2.90 7.23 1.38
CA ASP A 30 -3.94 7.78 2.26
C ASP A 30 -5.06 6.75 2.53
N ASP A 31 -5.36 5.88 1.56
CA ASP A 31 -6.28 4.75 1.75
C ASP A 31 -5.68 3.74 2.73
N ALA A 32 -4.40 3.40 2.54
CA ALA A 32 -3.68 2.48 3.42
C ALA A 32 -3.62 3.00 4.86
N LEU A 33 -3.23 4.25 5.08
CA LEU A 33 -3.18 4.86 6.42
C LEU A 33 -4.55 4.82 7.10
N LYS A 34 -5.61 5.19 6.37
CA LYS A 34 -6.98 5.19 6.90
C LYS A 34 -7.41 3.78 7.32
N GLU A 35 -7.12 2.77 6.52
CA GLU A 35 -7.48 1.38 6.82
C GLU A 35 -6.60 0.78 7.93
N MET A 36 -5.30 1.10 7.96
CA MET A 36 -4.39 0.75 9.05
C MET A 36 -4.89 1.32 10.38
N ASP A 37 -5.26 2.60 10.42
CA ASP A 37 -5.79 3.25 11.63
C ASP A 37 -7.10 2.60 12.09
N ALA A 38 -7.99 2.25 11.16
CA ALA A 38 -9.24 1.55 11.48
C ALA A 38 -9.02 0.11 11.95
N GLY A 39 -7.98 -0.56 11.46
CA GLY A 39 -7.62 -1.94 11.80
C GLY A 39 -6.71 -2.07 13.03
N GLY A 40 -6.18 -0.96 13.55
CA GLY A 40 -5.18 -0.97 14.63
C GLY A 40 -3.81 -1.48 14.18
N VAL A 41 -3.45 -1.27 12.92
CA VAL A 41 -2.12 -1.59 12.36
C VAL A 41 -1.21 -0.37 12.49
N ASP A 42 -0.09 -0.54 13.18
CA ASP A 42 0.83 0.56 13.48
C ASP A 42 1.73 0.92 12.28
N ALA A 43 2.21 -0.08 11.55
CA ALA A 43 3.06 0.10 10.36
C ALA A 43 2.84 -1.00 9.32
N ALA A 44 3.25 -0.77 8.07
CA ALA A 44 3.13 -1.76 7.01
C ALA A 44 4.32 -1.76 6.05
N LEU A 45 4.77 -2.95 5.65
CA LEU A 45 5.83 -3.08 4.66
C LEU A 45 5.26 -2.95 3.24
N LEU A 46 5.73 -1.92 2.53
CA LEU A 46 5.37 -1.69 1.13
C LEU A 46 6.12 -2.67 0.23
N THR A 47 5.36 -3.47 -0.54
CA THR A 47 5.89 -4.38 -1.55
C THR A 47 5.44 -3.91 -2.93
N PRO A 48 6.24 -3.13 -3.68
CA PRO A 48 5.84 -2.66 -5.01
C PRO A 48 5.49 -3.83 -5.95
N HIS A 49 4.38 -3.71 -6.70
CA HIS A 49 3.96 -4.72 -7.68
C HIS A 49 3.91 -4.11 -9.09
N THR A 50 5.07 -4.06 -9.75
CA THR A 50 5.22 -3.43 -11.07
C THR A 50 4.34 -4.01 -12.19
N PRO A 51 3.90 -5.28 -12.17
CA PRO A 51 2.89 -5.78 -13.11
C PRO A 51 1.51 -5.12 -13.00
N TRP A 52 1.15 -4.53 -11.86
CA TRP A 52 -0.13 -3.80 -11.70
C TRP A 52 0.02 -2.31 -11.95
N ASP A 53 1.17 -1.74 -11.58
CA ASP A 53 1.48 -0.34 -11.82
C ASP A 53 2.98 -0.18 -12.12
N PRO A 54 3.37 0.27 -13.33
CA PRO A 54 4.78 0.44 -13.67
C PRO A 54 5.51 1.43 -12.75
N ASN A 55 4.80 2.31 -12.05
CA ASN A 55 5.33 3.29 -11.10
C ASN A 55 5.09 2.88 -9.62
N ALA A 56 4.79 1.61 -9.35
CA ALA A 56 4.51 1.14 -7.98
C ALA A 56 5.67 1.41 -7.01
N ASN A 57 6.90 1.40 -7.50
CA ASN A 57 8.09 1.63 -6.68
C ASN A 57 8.18 3.10 -6.24
N GLU A 58 7.92 4.03 -7.14
CA GLU A 58 7.90 5.47 -6.87
C GLU A 58 6.77 5.83 -5.90
N LEU A 59 5.60 5.21 -6.07
CA LEU A 59 4.49 5.34 -5.11
C LEU A 59 4.89 4.88 -3.70
N ALA A 60 5.59 3.75 -3.60
CA ALA A 60 6.02 3.22 -2.32
C ALA A 60 7.10 4.09 -1.66
N ILE A 61 8.11 4.53 -2.42
CA ILE A 61 9.16 5.41 -1.91
C ILE A 61 8.57 6.72 -1.41
N GLU A 62 7.64 7.31 -2.15
CA GLU A 62 7.00 8.56 -1.73
C GLU A 62 6.14 8.39 -0.47
N ALA A 63 5.46 7.25 -0.34
CA ALA A 63 4.72 6.91 0.87
C ALA A 63 5.62 6.80 2.11
N ALA A 64 6.71 6.03 2.01
CA ALA A 64 7.70 5.89 3.07
C ALA A 64 8.39 7.23 3.41
N ARG A 65 8.70 8.05 2.40
CA ARG A 65 9.30 9.37 2.62
C ARG A 65 8.37 10.31 3.40
N GLN A 66 7.07 10.26 3.13
CA GLN A 66 6.09 11.10 3.80
C GLN A 66 5.72 10.58 5.19
N HIS A 67 5.77 9.26 5.43
CA HIS A 67 5.41 8.62 6.69
C HIS A 67 6.40 7.51 7.09
N PRO A 68 7.66 7.87 7.41
CA PRO A 68 8.74 6.90 7.64
C PRO A 68 8.54 6.00 8.87
N ASP A 69 7.67 6.40 9.79
CA ASP A 69 7.32 5.60 10.96
C ASP A 69 6.13 4.66 10.70
N ARG A 70 5.48 4.79 9.54
CA ARG A 70 4.29 3.99 9.16
C ARG A 70 4.58 3.02 8.01
N PHE A 71 5.59 3.30 7.17
CA PHE A 71 5.92 2.53 5.96
C PHE A 71 7.42 2.40 5.73
#